data_AF-A0A7K2YCV2-F1
#
_entry.id   AF-A0A7K2YCV2-F1
#
_cell.length_a   1.000
_cell.length_b   1.000
_cell.length_c   1.000
_cell.angle_alpha   90.00
_cell.angle_beta   90.00
_cell.angle_gamma   90.00
#
_symmetry.space_group_name_H-M   'P 1'
#
loop_
_entity.id
_entity.type
_entity.pdbx_description
1 polymer ?
#
loop_
_entity_poly.entity_id
_entity_poly.type
_entity_poly.pdbx_seq_one_letter_code
_entity_poly.pdbx_strand_id
1 'polypeptide(L)'
;MIIDSNHDTDRRGVSLVSLRVSEPGWLFREQQVSDVGIDAHLEVVDDSADGTSARNATGRLPAMQIKSGPSFFRYPTDTGWWFPCKPPTRTTGAATPYPW
;
A
#
# COMPACT_ATOMS: atom_id res chain seq x y z
N MET A 1 -2.81 -24.12 17.94
CA MET A 1 -2.86 -22.85 17.18
C MET A 1 -1.90 -22.99 16.02
N ILE A 2 -2.37 -22.92 14.78
CA ILE A 2 -1.52 -23.00 13.58
C ILE A 2 -1.31 -21.56 13.09
N ILE A 3 -0.05 -21.16 12.91
CA ILE A 3 0.32 -19.90 12.28
C ILE A 3 0.60 -20.21 10.81
N ASP A 4 -0.08 -19.52 9.89
CA ASP A 4 0.22 -19.64 8.46
C ASP A 4 1.65 -19.12 8.19
N SER A 5 2.39 -19.77 7.30
CA SER A 5 3.75 -19.34 6.90
C SER A 5 3.82 -17.89 6.39
N ASN A 6 2.71 -17.34 5.90
CA ASN A 6 2.63 -15.97 5.39
C ASN A 6 2.36 -14.93 6.48
N HIS A 7 2.00 -15.34 7.70
CA HIS A 7 1.64 -14.44 8.78
C HIS A 7 2.72 -13.37 9.04
N ASP A 8 3.99 -13.77 9.09
CA ASP A 8 5.11 -12.85 9.29
C ASP A 8 5.26 -11.84 8.14
N THR A 9 4.96 -12.27 6.91
CA THR A 9 5.01 -11.40 5.73
C THR A 9 3.91 -10.36 5.80
N ASP A 10 2.70 -10.76 6.18
CA ASP A 10 1.55 -9.86 6.37
C ASP A 10 1.80 -8.82 7.45
N ARG A 11 2.31 -9.26 8.62
CA ARG A 11 2.64 -8.36 9.74
C ARG A 11 3.74 -7.34 9.37
N ARG A 12 4.74 -7.76 8.60
CA ARG A 12 5.77 -6.86 8.07
C ARG A 12 5.18 -5.85 7.09
N GLY A 13 4.26 -6.28 6.23
CA GLY A 13 3.54 -5.40 5.31
C GLY A 13 2.77 -4.29 6.02
N VAL A 14 1.96 -4.66 7.02
CA VAL A 14 1.21 -3.71 7.86
C VAL A 14 2.14 -2.70 8.54
N SER A 15 3.24 -3.18 9.12
CA SER A 15 4.23 -2.33 9.79
C SER A 15 4.91 -1.34 8.83
N LEU A 16 5.25 -1.79 7.61
CA LEU A 16 5.87 -0.94 6.60
C LEU A 16 4.90 0.16 6.11
N VAL A 17 3.63 -0.18 5.89
CA VAL A 17 2.61 0.80 5.49
C VAL A 17 2.39 1.83 6.60
N SER A 18 2.31 1.39 7.85
CA SER A 18 2.21 2.28 9.01
C SER A 18 3.34 3.32 9.05
N LEU A 19 4.59 2.86 8.86
CA LEU A 19 5.75 3.75 8.75
C LEU A 19 5.58 4.75 7.60
N ARG A 20 5.23 4.27 6.40
CA ARG A 20 5.15 5.10 5.20
C ARG A 20 4.07 6.18 5.29
N VAL A 21 2.95 5.87 5.94
CA VAL A 21 1.84 6.79 6.19
C VAL A 21 2.19 7.85 7.24
N SER A 22 3.07 7.51 8.19
CA SER A 22 3.49 8.46 9.22
C SER A 22 4.39 9.58 8.68
N GLU A 23 5.07 9.36 7.54
CA GLU A 23 5.96 10.36 6.93
C GLU A 23 5.24 11.66 6.52
N PRO A 24 4.08 11.63 5.81
CA PRO A 24 3.26 12.83 5.61
C PRO A 24 2.47 13.24 6.86
N GLY A 25 2.65 12.56 7.99
CA GLY A 25 2.04 12.90 9.26
C GLY A 25 0.62 12.36 9.48
N TRP A 26 0.11 11.50 8.59
CA TRP A 26 -1.21 10.88 8.79
C TRP A 26 -1.17 9.84 9.92
N LEU A 27 -2.31 9.58 10.54
CA LEU A 27 -2.41 8.61 11.64
C LEU A 27 -2.84 7.24 11.11
N PHE A 28 -2.10 6.21 11.48
CA PHE A 28 -2.42 4.83 11.14
C PHE A 28 -3.25 4.18 12.25
N ARG A 29 -4.43 3.65 11.92
CA ARG A 29 -5.34 2.98 12.85
C ARG A 29 -5.49 1.52 12.44
N GLU A 30 -4.65 0.66 12.99
CA GLU A 30 -4.69 -0.77 12.72
C GLU A 30 -6.00 -1.41 13.22
N GLN A 31 -6.58 -2.31 12.43
CA GLN A 31 -7.75 -3.06 12.87
C GLN A 31 -7.31 -4.26 13.72
N GLN A 32 -7.66 -4.25 15.01
CA GLN A 32 -7.26 -5.30 15.96
C GLN A 32 -7.92 -6.67 15.67
N VAL A 33 -9.08 -6.64 15.02
CA VAL A 33 -9.80 -7.85 14.60
C VAL A 33 -9.52 -8.06 13.14
N SER A 34 -8.92 -9.22 12.83
CA SER A 34 -8.72 -9.68 11.45
C SER A 34 -10.09 -9.81 10.78
N ASP A 35 -10.45 -8.81 9.98
CA ASP A 35 -11.54 -8.87 9.03
C ASP A 35 -10.95 -9.21 7.66
N VAL A 36 -11.76 -9.74 6.74
CA VAL A 36 -11.30 -10.17 5.41
C VAL A 36 -11.06 -9.01 4.46
N GLY A 37 -11.61 -7.82 4.75
CA GLY A 37 -11.65 -6.69 3.81
C GLY A 37 -10.77 -5.48 4.17
N ILE A 38 -10.53 -5.22 5.47
CA ILE A 38 -9.88 -3.99 5.94
C ILE A 38 -8.82 -4.35 6.97
N ASP A 39 -7.57 -3.99 6.69
CA ASP A 39 -6.43 -4.19 7.59
C ASP A 39 -6.21 -2.96 8.49
N ALA A 40 -6.52 -1.77 7.98
CA ALA A 40 -6.36 -0.51 8.73
C ALA A 40 -7.22 0.61 8.15
N HIS A 41 -7.42 1.65 8.96
CA HIS A 41 -7.91 2.95 8.52
C HIS A 41 -6.77 3.98 8.63
N LEU A 42 -6.76 4.98 7.74
CA LEU A 42 -5.89 6.15 7.90
C LEU A 42 -6.71 7.34 8.31
N GLU A 43 -6.21 8.15 9.24
CA GLU A 43 -6.78 9.46 9.49
C GLU A 43 -5.91 10.51 8.79
N VAL A 44 -6.51 11.17 7.80
CA VAL A 44 -5.85 12.26 7.07
C VAL A 44 -5.71 13.45 8.01
N VAL A 45 -4.49 13.96 8.10
CA VAL A 45 -4.12 15.09 8.95
C VAL A 45 -3.58 16.18 8.04
N ASP A 46 -4.10 17.39 8.21
CA ASP A 46 -3.64 18.60 7.53
C ASP A 46 -2.87 19.50 8.51
N ASP A 47 -1.97 20.31 7.98
CA ASP A 47 -1.28 21.34 8.76
C ASP A 47 -2.28 22.39 9.25
N SER A 48 -2.05 22.95 10.44
CA SER A 48 -2.92 24.00 10.95
C SER A 48 -2.73 25.30 10.16
N ALA A 49 -3.85 25.92 9.77
CA ALA A 49 -3.87 27.18 9.03
C ALA A 49 -3.52 28.41 9.90
N ASP A 50 -3.45 28.25 11.22
CA ASP A 50 -3.22 29.34 12.19
C ASP A 50 -1.73 29.62 12.48
N GLY A 51 -0.82 28.96 11.76
CA GLY A 51 0.63 29.13 11.94
C GLY A 51 1.19 28.49 13.22
N THR A 52 0.39 27.71 13.94
CA THR A 52 0.88 26.90 15.06
C THR A 52 1.48 25.59 14.57
N SER A 53 2.31 24.94 15.39
CA SER A 53 2.79 23.57 15.13
C SER A 53 1.72 22.50 15.35
N ALA A 54 0.46 22.89 15.62
CA ALA A 54 -0.64 21.96 15.74
C ALA A 54 -1.01 21.40 14.37
N ARG A 55 -1.57 20.19 14.35
CA ARG A 55 -2.08 19.55 13.14
C ARG A 55 -3.53 19.16 13.36
N ASN A 56 -4.35 19.26 12.31
CA ASN A 56 -5.78 19.01 12.39
C ASN A 56 -6.14 17.68 11.73
N ALA A 57 -6.77 16.80 12.52
CA ALA A 57 -7.43 15.62 11.99
C ALA A 57 -8.65 16.05 11.15
N THR A 58 -8.66 15.66 9.88
CA THR A 58 -9.72 16.07 8.93
C THR A 58 -11.03 15.29 9.12
N GLY A 59 -11.01 14.22 9.91
CA GLY A 59 -12.12 13.26 10.03
C GLY A 59 -12.26 12.32 8.82
N ARG A 60 -11.43 12.44 7.79
CA ARG A 60 -11.43 11.51 6.65
C ARG A 60 -10.69 10.23 7.04
N LEU A 61 -11.41 9.11 6.94
CA LEU A 61 -10.94 7.78 7.36
C LEU A 61 -10.96 6.76 6.22
N PRO A 62 -10.10 6.87 5.18
CA PRO A 62 -10.01 5.84 4.15
C PRO A 62 -9.61 4.48 4.75
N ALA A 63 -10.37 3.45 4.38
CA ALA A 63 -10.06 2.06 4.68
C ALA A 63 -8.99 1.52 3.72
N MET A 64 -8.10 0.69 4.23
CA MET A 64 -7.02 0.08 3.48
C MET A 64 -7.06 -1.44 3.57
N GLN A 65 -6.82 -2.07 2.42
CA GLN A 65 -6.41 -3.47 2.36
C GLN A 65 -4.93 -3.52 1.98
N ILE A 66 -4.12 -4.16 2.81
CA ILE A 66 -2.67 -4.25 2.70
C ILE A 66 -2.33 -5.68 2.25
N LYS A 67 -1.63 -5.78 1.11
CA LYS A 67 -1.14 -7.06 0.59
C LYS A 67 0.36 -7.00 0.49
N SER A 68 1.04 -7.97 1.08
CA SER A 68 2.49 -8.09 1.13
C SER A 68 2.95 -9.45 0.65
N GLY A 69 4.16 -9.49 0.08
CA GLY A 69 4.75 -10.69 -0.48
C GLY A 69 5.21 -10.50 -1.92
N PRO A 70 5.62 -11.58 -2.60
CA PRO A 70 6.00 -11.54 -4.00
C PRO A 70 4.88 -10.95 -4.85
N SER A 71 5.16 -9.83 -5.51
CA SER A 71 4.22 -9.19 -6.43
C SER A 71 4.53 -9.55 -7.87
N PHE A 72 3.49 -9.59 -8.70
CA PHE A 72 3.62 -9.69 -10.13
C PHE A 72 3.63 -8.33 -10.85
N PHE A 73 3.57 -7.22 -10.11
CA PHE A 73 3.83 -5.87 -10.61
C PHE A 73 5.33 -5.74 -10.94
N ARG A 74 5.72 -6.29 -12.09
CA ARG A 74 7.12 -6.31 -12.56
C ARG A 74 7.40 -5.32 -13.68
N TYR A 75 6.34 -4.81 -14.32
CA TYR A 75 6.44 -3.97 -15.51
C TYR A 75 5.83 -2.60 -15.21
N PRO A 76 6.62 -1.63 -14.69
CA PRO A 76 6.10 -0.30 -14.38
C PRO A 76 5.78 0.48 -15.67
N THR A 77 4.84 1.41 -15.57
CA THR A 77 4.53 2.45 -16.57
C THR A 77 4.67 3.82 -15.93
N ASP A 78 4.47 4.88 -16.71
CA ASP A 78 4.46 6.25 -16.20
C ASP A 78 3.39 6.50 -15.12
N THR A 79 2.33 5.69 -15.09
CA THR A 79 1.18 5.88 -14.18
C THR A 79 0.80 4.64 -13.36
N GLY A 80 1.51 3.52 -13.49
CA GLY A 80 1.11 2.27 -12.86
C GLY A 80 1.99 1.07 -13.22
N TRP A 81 1.34 -0.09 -13.36
CA TRP A 81 2.02 -1.37 -13.62
C TRP A 81 1.20 -2.24 -14.57
N TRP A 82 1.87 -2.89 -15.53
CA TRP A 82 1.29 -3.97 -16.32
C TRP A 82 1.43 -5.31 -15.60
N PHE A 83 0.34 -6.07 -15.56
CA PHE A 83 0.31 -7.46 -15.11
C PHE A 83 -0.18 -8.38 -16.24
N PRO A 84 0.72 -8.82 -17.14
CA PRO A 84 0.32 -9.63 -18.28
C PRO A 84 0.11 -11.09 -17.86
N CYS A 85 -0.97 -11.72 -18.35
CA CYS A 85 -1.25 -13.15 -18.11
C CYS A 85 -0.17 -14.09 -18.67
N LYS A 86 0.64 -13.61 -19.62
CA LYS A 86 1.83 -14.30 -20.14
C LYS A 86 3.02 -13.34 -20.07
N PRO A 87 4.15 -13.72 -19.46
CA PRO A 87 5.32 -12.85 -19.44
C PRO A 87 5.75 -12.53 -20.88
N PRO A 88 6.15 -11.29 -21.18
CA PRO A 88 6.66 -10.93 -22.49
C PRO A 88 7.81 -11.87 -22.85
N THR A 89 7.73 -12.46 -24.03
CA THR A 89 8.84 -13.24 -24.58
C THR A 89 10.03 -12.31 -24.70
N ARG A 90 11.17 -12.71 -24.12
CA ARG A 90 12.41 -11.93 -24.16
C ARG A 90 13.00 -11.98 -25.58
N THR A 91 12.40 -11.26 -26.51
CA THR A 91 12.98 -11.00 -27.82
C THR A 91 14.15 -10.04 -27.58
N THR A 92 15.35 -10.39 -28.05
CA THR A 92 16.53 -9.52 -28.02
C THR A 92 16.27 -8.27 -28.86
N GLY A 93 15.76 -7.22 -28.23
CA GLY A 93 15.37 -5.95 -28.84
C GLY A 93 14.37 -5.27 -27.92
N ALA A 94 14.53 -3.96 -27.70
CA ALA A 94 13.76 -3.16 -26.74
C ALA A 94 12.31 -3.62 -26.58
N ALA A 95 11.87 -3.78 -25.33
CA ALA A 95 10.52 -4.20 -24.99
C ALA A 95 9.51 -3.33 -25.75
N THR A 96 8.93 -3.86 -26.81
CA THR A 96 7.80 -3.23 -27.47
C THR A 96 6.63 -3.31 -26.49
N PRO A 97 6.07 -2.18 -26.02
CA PRO A 97 4.84 -2.24 -25.23
C PRO A 97 3.78 -2.97 -26.04
N TYR A 98 3.00 -3.83 -25.37
CA TYR A 98 1.90 -4.55 -26.01
C TYR A 98 1.02 -3.55 -26.77
N PRO A 99 0.67 -3.82 -28.05
CA PRO A 99 0.01 -2.85 -28.90
C PRO A 99 -1.50 -2.84 -28.66
N TRP A 100 -1.96 -2.56 -27.44
CA TRP A 100 -3.36 -2.23 -27.17
C TRP A 100 -3.46 -1.16 -26.08
#